data_AF-A0A662AG08-F1
#
_entry.id   AF-A0A662AG08-F1
#
_cell.length_a   1.000
_cell.length_b   1.000
_cell.length_c   1.000
_cell.angle_alpha   90.00
_cell.angle_beta   90.00
_cell.angle_gamma   90.00
#
_symmetry.space_group_name_H-M   'P 1'
#
loop_
_entity.id
_entity.type
_entity.pdbx_description
1 polymer ?
#
loop_
_entity_poly.entity_id
_entity_poly.type
_entity_poly.pdbx_seq_one_letter_code
_entity_poly.pdbx_strand_id
1 'polypeptide(L)'
;MISKKESIFKFLGSFNLYYFGLILLAVSLPLSPYLTSVSQFVLAGNWILENKFKSRFKQIKQSKSILIFLLIFFVHIVGLIYTNDFQYAFHDIKIKLPLLLLPIIIGTSQKLNFKQLKILLLFFIVAITVSTLISTSVLLGLVNYKVTDIRDISIFISHIRFSLLINIAIFSLVYFFLLDKIKNKEKVVYLILIIWLSSFLFILQSFTGIIVFFITGFIALIYFFNRFKNKKIKNCLIGFMIIMPIILLALISKSIIDFYSVDKINPDTIDKYTNLGNKYKHDFNNKIIENGHYVYLYISEKELRNEWNKISNIDYDSIDKKGQKIKNTIVRYLTSKGYRKDAKGIKKLTKHDITLIEEGYANYIYKNKISLPARIYKIIWQIDVQFKKGNPSGHSVTQRFEYLKASFGIIKDNFLFGIGTGDLKTVFAKQYNKMNSPLSKRWRLRAHNQFVTFFLAFGFFGFLIILFSIFFPIINEKKYTDYFLMVFLVIALLSMLNEDTLETQAGVTFFSYFYSLFLFGYNRKE
;
A
#
# COMPACT_ATOMS: atom_id res chain seq x y z
N MET A 1 40.44 16.52 37.31
CA MET A 1 40.20 15.38 36.39
C MET A 1 38.92 15.58 35.53
N ILE A 2 38.63 16.83 35.10
CA ILE A 2 37.37 17.19 34.40
C ILE A 2 37.56 17.44 32.89
N SER A 3 38.77 17.54 32.34
CA SER A 3 38.98 18.20 31.03
C SER A 3 39.15 17.33 29.78
N LYS A 4 38.81 16.03 29.78
CA LYS A 4 38.83 15.20 28.54
C LYS A 4 37.47 14.65 28.10
N LYS A 5 36.57 14.32 29.05
CA LYS A 5 35.22 13.84 28.71
C LYS A 5 34.34 14.94 28.10
N GLU A 6 34.37 16.17 28.62
CA GLU A 6 33.58 17.29 28.06
C GLU A 6 34.01 17.65 26.64
N SER A 7 35.29 17.52 26.30
CA SER A 7 35.85 17.84 24.97
C SER A 7 35.37 16.87 23.89
N ILE A 8 35.32 15.56 24.17
CA ILE A 8 34.86 14.54 23.22
C ILE A 8 33.35 14.66 22.98
N PHE A 9 32.55 14.95 24.01
CA PHE A 9 31.11 15.18 23.86
C PHE A 9 30.80 16.48 23.12
N LYS A 10 31.59 17.55 23.30
CA LYS A 10 31.47 18.78 22.50
C LYS A 10 31.85 18.57 21.04
N PHE A 11 32.90 17.78 20.79
CA PHE A 11 33.37 17.48 19.43
C PHE A 11 32.36 16.61 18.67
N LEU A 12 31.80 15.57 19.30
CA LEU A 12 30.72 14.76 18.73
C LEU A 12 29.41 15.55 18.55
N GLY A 13 29.16 16.56 19.40
CA GLY A 13 28.04 17.49 19.25
C GLY A 13 28.23 18.56 18.16
N SER A 14 29.42 18.64 17.52
CA SER A 14 29.78 19.66 16.51
C SER A 14 29.74 19.15 15.06
N PHE A 15 29.95 17.85 14.84
CA PHE A 15 29.35 17.21 13.66
C PHE A 15 27.85 17.28 13.88
N ASN A 16 27.07 17.74 12.90
CA ASN A 16 25.61 17.84 13.05
C ASN A 16 24.98 16.43 13.01
N LEU A 17 25.30 15.60 14.00
CA LEU A 17 24.97 14.18 14.15
C LEU A 17 23.46 13.97 14.16
N TYR A 18 22.72 14.95 14.69
CA TYR A 18 21.27 15.05 14.53
C TYR A 18 20.86 15.08 13.05
N TYR A 19 21.37 16.05 12.28
CA TYR A 19 21.04 16.19 10.87
C TYR A 19 21.49 14.97 10.04
N PHE A 20 22.66 14.42 10.33
CA PHE A 20 23.13 13.16 9.76
C PHE A 20 22.18 12.00 10.10
N GLY A 21 21.73 11.89 11.35
CA GLY A 21 20.77 10.87 11.80
C GLY A 21 19.43 10.98 11.07
N LEU A 22 18.94 12.20 10.80
CA LEU A 22 17.74 12.41 9.99
C LEU A 22 17.94 11.96 8.54
N ILE A 23 19.06 12.32 7.92
CA ILE A 23 19.39 11.86 6.55
C ILE A 23 19.49 10.33 6.51
N LEU A 24 20.21 9.73 7.47
CA LEU A 24 20.39 8.28 7.56
C LEU A 24 19.04 7.57 7.74
N LEU A 25 18.14 8.11 8.55
CA LEU A 25 16.79 7.59 8.71
C LEU A 25 15.98 7.68 7.41
N ALA A 26 16.04 8.81 6.71
CA ALA A 26 15.35 8.97 5.42
C ALA A 26 15.88 8.01 4.35
N VAL A 27 17.20 7.88 4.22
CA VAL A 27 17.87 6.99 3.24
C VAL A 27 17.64 5.51 3.55
N SER A 28 17.63 5.14 4.83
CA SER A 28 17.47 3.74 5.23
C SER A 28 16.04 3.23 5.07
N LEU A 29 15.01 4.06 5.20
CA LEU A 29 13.61 3.65 5.07
C LEU A 29 13.31 2.80 3.82
N PRO A 30 13.77 3.17 2.61
CA PRO A 30 13.57 2.35 1.40
C PRO A 30 14.65 1.30 1.11
N LEU A 31 15.75 1.27 1.86
CA LEU A 31 16.94 0.45 1.54
C LEU A 31 17.28 -0.60 2.59
N SER A 32 16.98 -0.37 3.87
CA SER A 32 17.37 -1.28 4.94
C SER A 32 16.58 -1.06 6.23
N PRO A 33 15.64 -1.97 6.58
CA PRO A 33 14.93 -1.94 7.87
C PRO A 33 15.88 -1.96 9.08
N TYR A 34 17.03 -2.64 8.95
CA TYR A 34 18.07 -2.64 9.99
C TYR A 34 18.65 -1.23 10.20
N LEU A 35 19.10 -0.57 9.12
CA LEU A 35 19.66 0.78 9.22
C LEU A 35 18.60 1.80 9.66
N THR A 36 17.31 1.57 9.37
CA THR A 36 16.21 2.37 9.90
C THR A 36 16.17 2.33 11.43
N SER A 37 16.40 1.17 12.04
CA SER A 37 16.50 1.07 13.50
C SER A 37 17.79 1.71 14.04
N VAL A 38 18.93 1.46 13.38
CA VAL A 38 20.22 2.08 13.75
C VAL A 38 20.15 3.60 13.73
N SER A 39 19.55 4.20 12.71
CA SER A 39 19.39 5.66 12.63
C SER A 39 18.54 6.25 13.77
N GLN A 40 17.54 5.51 14.27
CA GLN A 40 16.75 5.94 15.42
C GLN A 40 17.59 5.90 16.70
N PHE A 41 18.46 4.89 16.86
CA PHE A 41 19.43 4.85 17.96
C PHE A 41 20.47 5.97 17.86
N VAL A 42 20.95 6.31 16.66
CA VAL A 42 21.84 7.47 16.45
C VAL A 42 21.15 8.77 16.87
N LEU A 43 19.90 8.97 16.46
CA LEU A 43 19.11 10.15 16.85
C LEU A 43 18.85 10.21 18.36
N ALA A 44 18.45 9.11 18.97
CA ALA A 44 18.21 9.02 20.41
C ALA A 44 19.51 9.19 21.21
N GLY A 45 20.60 8.57 20.76
CA GLY A 45 21.94 8.71 21.33
C GLY A 45 22.41 10.15 21.28
N ASN A 46 22.34 10.81 20.12
CA ASN A 46 22.65 12.24 20.00
C ASN A 46 21.80 13.08 20.97
N TRP A 47 20.49 12.80 21.05
CA TRP A 47 19.60 13.51 21.95
C TRP A 47 20.03 13.37 23.42
N ILE A 48 20.46 12.18 23.85
CA ILE A 48 20.99 11.94 25.21
C ILE A 48 22.34 12.64 25.41
N LEU A 49 23.26 12.54 24.44
CA LEU A 49 24.63 13.06 24.54
C LEU A 49 24.69 14.58 24.62
N GLU A 50 23.73 15.30 24.05
CA GLU A 50 23.64 16.75 24.20
C GLU A 50 23.41 17.22 25.64
N ASN A 51 22.97 16.33 26.56
CA ASN A 51 22.77 16.58 27.99
C ASN A 51 21.90 17.83 28.31
N LYS A 52 20.94 18.15 27.44
CA LYS A 52 19.99 19.29 27.58
C LYS A 52 18.64 18.87 28.19
N PHE A 53 18.62 17.85 29.04
CA PHE A 53 17.36 17.25 29.53
C PHE A 53 16.41 18.25 30.19
N LYS A 54 16.92 19.14 31.07
CA LYS A 54 16.09 20.13 31.78
C LYS A 54 15.38 21.08 30.81
N SER A 55 16.10 21.65 29.84
CA SER A 55 15.52 22.60 28.87
C SER A 55 14.56 21.90 27.90
N ARG A 56 14.91 20.70 27.43
CA ARG A 56 14.03 19.92 26.54
C ARG A 56 12.77 19.45 27.23
N PHE A 57 12.84 19.02 28.49
CA PHE A 57 11.66 18.64 29.25
C PHE A 57 10.72 19.82 29.48
N LYS A 58 11.27 21.02 29.75
CA LYS A 58 10.50 22.26 29.79
C LYS A 58 9.83 22.54 28.44
N GLN A 59 10.55 22.38 27.33
CA GLN A 59 10.01 22.56 25.98
C GLN A 59 8.86 21.56 25.65
N ILE A 60 9.00 20.28 26.05
CA ILE A 60 7.94 19.28 25.88
C ILE A 60 6.69 19.69 26.66
N LYS A 61 6.85 20.02 27.95
CA LYS A 61 5.72 20.46 28.80
C LYS A 61 5.01 21.71 28.27
N GLN A 62 5.75 22.61 27.64
CA GLN A 62 5.19 23.82 27.06
C GLN A 62 4.57 23.60 25.66
N SER A 63 4.97 22.56 24.94
CA SER A 63 4.43 22.24 23.62
C SER A 63 3.19 21.37 23.71
N LYS A 64 2.02 22.02 23.67
CA LYS A 64 0.71 21.33 23.57
C LYS A 64 0.69 20.32 22.42
N SER A 65 1.27 20.69 21.28
CA SER A 65 1.33 19.86 20.08
C SER A 65 2.11 18.56 20.29
N ILE A 66 3.29 18.62 20.93
CA ILE A 66 4.07 17.41 21.24
C ILE A 66 3.31 16.54 22.24
N LEU A 67 2.83 17.11 23.34
CA LEU A 67 2.09 16.37 24.36
C LEU A 67 0.86 15.65 23.80
N ILE A 68 0.09 16.34 22.97
CA ILE A 68 -1.11 15.78 22.34
C ILE A 68 -0.74 14.71 21.33
N PHE A 69 0.29 14.90 20.51
CA PHE A 69 0.73 13.84 19.60
C PHE A 69 1.17 12.56 20.34
N LEU A 70 1.84 12.70 21.49
CA LEU A 70 2.28 11.56 22.30
C LEU A 70 1.12 10.72 22.84
N LEU A 71 -0.09 11.27 22.93
CA LEU A 71 -1.27 10.49 23.34
C LEU A 71 -1.55 9.30 22.42
N ILE A 72 -1.14 9.35 21.13
CA ILE A 72 -1.25 8.19 20.24
C ILE A 72 -0.53 6.97 20.86
N PHE A 73 0.68 7.15 21.38
CA PHE A 73 1.42 6.08 22.04
C PHE A 73 0.81 5.73 23.41
N PHE A 74 0.44 6.73 24.21
CA PHE A 74 -0.12 6.47 25.55
C PHE A 74 -1.47 5.76 25.53
N VAL A 75 -2.30 5.93 24.50
CA VAL A 75 -3.53 5.14 24.33
C VAL A 75 -3.21 3.64 24.22
N HIS A 76 -2.09 3.25 23.60
CA HIS A 76 -1.64 1.84 23.56
C HIS A 76 -1.17 1.35 24.94
N ILE A 77 -0.63 2.23 25.77
CA ILE A 77 -0.25 1.91 27.16
C ILE A 77 -1.51 1.72 28.02
N VAL A 78 -2.49 2.61 27.90
CA VAL A 78 -3.79 2.48 28.58
C VAL A 78 -4.50 1.19 28.14
N GLY A 79 -4.39 0.81 26.87
CA GLY A 79 -4.90 -0.45 26.33
C GLY A 79 -4.33 -1.72 26.98
N LEU A 80 -3.23 -1.62 27.74
CA LEU A 80 -2.70 -2.75 28.51
C LEU A 80 -3.58 -3.10 29.72
N ILE A 81 -4.34 -2.15 30.26
CA ILE A 81 -5.16 -2.35 31.47
C ILE A 81 -6.23 -3.43 31.25
N TYR A 82 -6.72 -3.56 30.02
CA TYR A 82 -7.81 -4.47 29.64
C TYR A 82 -7.39 -5.43 28.51
N THR A 83 -6.08 -5.69 28.38
CA THR A 83 -5.54 -6.71 27.47
C THR A 83 -5.34 -8.04 28.21
N ASN A 84 -5.55 -9.15 27.51
CA ASN A 84 -5.20 -10.49 28.00
C ASN A 84 -3.87 -11.02 27.41
N ASP A 85 -3.57 -10.73 26.14
CA ASP A 85 -2.34 -11.15 25.46
C ASP A 85 -1.20 -10.11 25.64
N PHE A 86 -0.55 -10.15 26.79
CA PHE A 86 0.58 -9.26 27.09
C PHE A 86 1.81 -9.51 26.21
N GLN A 87 2.01 -10.74 25.72
CA GLN A 87 3.13 -11.07 24.84
C GLN A 87 3.00 -10.31 23.53
N TYR A 88 1.82 -10.34 22.91
CA TYR A 88 1.55 -9.56 21.70
C TYR A 88 1.56 -8.06 22.00
N ALA A 89 0.98 -7.61 23.13
CA ALA A 89 0.91 -6.19 23.45
C ALA A 89 2.29 -5.53 23.63
N PHE A 90 3.25 -6.19 24.30
CA PHE A 90 4.60 -5.65 24.42
C PHE A 90 5.36 -5.64 23.10
N HIS A 91 5.13 -6.64 22.25
CA HIS A 91 5.65 -6.63 20.88
C HIS A 91 5.12 -5.42 20.09
N ASP A 92 3.82 -5.15 20.21
CA ASP A 92 3.15 -4.03 19.56
C ASP A 92 3.65 -2.66 20.04
N ILE A 93 3.78 -2.48 21.36
CA ILE A 93 4.36 -1.28 21.97
C ILE A 93 5.80 -1.04 21.48
N LYS A 94 6.60 -2.11 21.39
CA LYS A 94 7.98 -2.02 20.88
C LYS A 94 8.01 -1.52 19.43
N ILE A 95 7.11 -2.00 18.57
CA ILE A 95 6.97 -1.51 17.19
C ILE A 95 6.58 -0.03 17.16
N LYS A 96 5.78 0.42 18.14
CA LYS A 96 5.23 1.77 18.24
C LYS A 96 6.12 2.79 18.94
N LEU A 97 7.28 2.39 19.47
CA LEU A 97 8.28 3.29 20.06
C LEU A 97 8.66 4.51 19.19
N PRO A 98 8.73 4.43 17.84
CA PRO A 98 9.02 5.62 17.05
C PRO A 98 7.96 6.72 17.21
N LEU A 99 6.69 6.39 17.52
CA LEU A 99 5.63 7.38 17.81
C LEU A 99 5.88 8.15 19.12
N LEU A 100 6.68 7.60 20.03
CA LEU A 100 7.13 8.26 21.24
C LEU A 100 8.43 9.05 20.99
N LEU A 101 9.43 8.38 20.42
CA LEU A 101 10.80 8.90 20.36
C LEU A 101 10.96 10.03 19.34
N LEU A 102 10.51 9.85 18.10
CA LEU A 102 10.78 10.80 17.03
C LEU A 102 10.12 12.19 17.22
N PRO A 103 8.86 12.33 17.66
CA PRO A 103 8.29 13.66 17.91
C PRO A 103 9.01 14.39 19.06
N ILE A 104 9.45 13.66 20.09
CA ILE A 104 10.25 14.24 21.19
C ILE A 104 11.60 14.71 20.66
N ILE A 105 12.33 13.82 19.97
CA ILE A 105 13.67 14.11 19.49
C ILE A 105 13.62 15.28 18.50
N ILE A 106 12.79 15.19 17.47
CA ILE A 106 12.72 16.20 16.41
C ILE A 106 12.12 17.51 16.93
N GLY A 107 11.07 17.44 17.76
CA GLY A 107 10.40 18.63 18.30
C GLY A 107 11.18 19.42 19.33
N THR A 108 12.21 18.82 19.95
CA THR A 108 13.10 19.48 20.93
C THR A 108 14.54 19.64 20.48
N SER A 109 14.82 19.33 19.20
CA SER A 109 16.11 19.56 18.57
C SER A 109 16.09 20.82 17.72
N GLN A 110 17.27 21.23 17.22
CA GLN A 110 17.38 22.39 16.35
C GLN A 110 16.57 22.18 15.07
N LYS A 111 15.75 23.17 14.72
CA LYS A 111 14.94 23.15 13.50
C LYS A 111 15.84 23.32 12.27
N LEU A 112 15.52 22.59 11.21
CA LEU A 112 16.18 22.73 9.92
C LEU A 112 15.73 24.00 9.22
N ASN A 113 16.64 24.64 8.50
CA ASN A 113 16.28 25.61 7.47
C ASN A 113 15.82 24.91 6.19
N PHE A 114 15.26 25.67 5.24
CA PHE A 114 14.70 25.09 4.03
C PHE A 114 15.77 24.39 3.16
N LYS A 115 16.99 24.93 3.12
CA LYS A 115 18.11 24.34 2.38
C LYS A 115 18.48 22.95 2.92
N GLN A 116 18.55 22.80 4.24
CA GLN A 116 18.79 21.52 4.91
C GLN A 116 17.65 20.53 4.64
N LEU A 117 16.39 20.98 4.77
CA LEU A 117 15.25 20.11 4.45
C LEU A 117 15.32 19.61 2.99
N LYS A 118 15.62 20.50 2.04
CA LYS A 118 15.77 20.14 0.63
C LYS A 118 16.87 19.11 0.41
N ILE A 119 18.06 19.32 0.98
CA ILE A 119 19.17 18.37 0.86
C ILE A 119 18.77 16.99 1.43
N LEU A 120 18.15 16.96 2.61
CA LEU A 120 17.64 15.73 3.21
C LEU A 120 16.65 15.01 2.29
N LEU A 121 15.69 15.74 1.72
CA LEU A 121 14.72 15.17 0.79
C LEU A 121 15.37 14.71 -0.52
N LEU A 122 16.43 15.37 -1.00
CA LEU A 122 17.19 14.91 -2.16
C LEU A 122 17.95 13.60 -1.87
N PHE A 123 18.56 13.44 -0.70
CA PHE A 123 19.15 12.16 -0.28
C PHE A 123 18.10 11.05 -0.21
N PHE A 124 16.92 11.36 0.35
CA PHE A 124 15.78 10.45 0.34
C PHE A 124 15.37 10.06 -1.08
N ILE A 125 15.24 11.02 -2.00
CA ILE A 125 14.89 10.77 -3.41
C ILE A 125 15.95 9.87 -4.07
N VAL A 126 17.24 10.13 -3.85
CA VAL A 126 18.33 9.29 -4.36
C VAL A 126 18.21 7.85 -3.84
N ALA A 127 17.94 7.66 -2.55
CA ALA A 127 17.74 6.34 -1.96
C ALA A 127 16.55 5.58 -2.59
N ILE A 128 15.44 6.31 -2.85
CA ILE A 128 14.28 5.76 -3.55
C ILE A 128 14.66 5.37 -4.99
N THR A 129 15.34 6.25 -5.73
CA THR A 129 15.78 5.96 -7.09
C THR A 129 16.68 4.73 -7.13
N VAL A 130 17.66 4.62 -6.23
CA VAL A 130 18.51 3.42 -6.11
C VAL A 130 17.67 2.17 -5.87
N SER A 131 16.72 2.21 -4.93
CA SER A 131 15.82 1.09 -4.65
C SER A 131 14.96 0.69 -5.88
N THR A 132 14.48 1.68 -6.66
CA THR A 132 13.72 1.41 -7.90
C THR A 132 14.59 0.83 -9.01
N LEU A 133 15.85 1.24 -9.12
CA LEU A 133 16.78 0.69 -10.09
C LEU A 133 17.12 -0.76 -9.74
N ILE A 134 17.40 -1.08 -8.47
CA ILE A 134 17.63 -2.45 -8.00
C ILE A 134 16.40 -3.33 -8.28
N SER A 135 15.20 -2.82 -7.98
CA SER A 135 13.95 -3.52 -8.25
C SER A 135 13.75 -3.78 -9.76
N THR A 136 14.18 -2.84 -10.60
CA THR A 136 14.14 -2.99 -12.06
C THR A 136 15.17 -4.02 -12.54
N SER A 137 16.37 -4.06 -11.95
CA SER A 137 17.37 -5.09 -12.23
C SER A 137 16.87 -6.49 -11.89
N VAL A 138 16.11 -6.65 -10.81
CA VAL A 138 15.40 -7.90 -10.47
C VAL A 138 14.35 -8.24 -11.54
N LEU A 139 13.55 -7.26 -11.96
CA LEU A 139 12.55 -7.46 -13.01
C LEU A 139 13.15 -7.89 -14.36
N LEU A 140 14.32 -7.34 -14.71
CA LEU A 140 15.05 -7.67 -15.94
C LEU A 140 15.84 -9.00 -15.85
N GLY A 141 15.82 -9.66 -14.69
CA GLY A 141 16.55 -10.92 -14.48
C GLY A 141 18.07 -10.75 -14.33
N LEU A 142 18.57 -9.53 -14.13
CA LEU A 142 19.99 -9.25 -13.87
C LEU A 142 20.42 -9.71 -12.47
N VAL A 143 19.46 -9.78 -11.55
CA VAL A 143 19.65 -10.30 -10.19
C VAL A 143 18.82 -11.58 -10.07
N ASN A 144 19.47 -12.68 -9.69
CA ASN A 144 18.81 -13.98 -9.53
C ASN A 144 17.92 -13.98 -8.27
N TYR A 145 16.69 -13.48 -8.42
CA TYR A 145 15.69 -13.44 -7.37
C TYR A 145 14.37 -13.99 -7.90
N LYS A 146 13.74 -14.89 -7.14
CA LYS A 146 12.51 -15.57 -7.57
C LYS A 146 11.32 -14.61 -7.46
N VAL A 147 10.83 -14.13 -8.61
CA VAL A 147 9.65 -13.26 -8.70
C VAL A 147 8.43 -14.11 -9.06
N THR A 148 7.46 -14.23 -8.14
CA THR A 148 6.19 -14.94 -8.40
C THR A 148 5.07 -13.98 -8.79
N ASP A 149 5.08 -12.80 -8.20
CA ASP A 149 4.22 -11.67 -8.50
C ASP A 149 5.10 -10.44 -8.77
N ILE A 150 4.67 -9.56 -9.68
CA ILE A 150 5.43 -8.33 -10.01
C ILE A 150 5.72 -7.48 -8.77
N ARG A 151 4.91 -7.59 -7.72
CA ARG A 151 5.09 -6.88 -6.46
C ARG A 151 6.29 -7.37 -5.64
N ASP A 152 6.80 -8.56 -5.94
CA ASP A 152 7.97 -9.15 -5.26
C ASP A 152 9.30 -8.47 -5.66
N ILE A 153 9.29 -7.64 -6.72
CA ILE A 153 10.49 -6.88 -7.14
C ILE A 153 10.92 -5.85 -6.09
N SER A 154 10.02 -5.47 -5.18
CA SER A 154 10.32 -4.59 -4.05
C SER A 154 10.98 -5.41 -2.92
N ILE A 155 12.30 -5.58 -3.01
CA ILE A 155 13.04 -6.53 -2.17
C ILE A 155 13.32 -6.07 -0.73
N PHE A 156 13.41 -4.76 -0.47
CA PHE A 156 13.84 -4.25 0.85
C PHE A 156 12.68 -4.04 1.82
N ILE A 157 11.55 -3.57 1.29
CA ILE A 157 10.32 -3.26 2.04
C ILE A 157 9.12 -3.68 1.20
N SER A 158 7.95 -3.82 1.82
CA SER A 158 6.72 -4.16 1.09
C SER A 158 6.43 -3.15 -0.03
N HIS A 159 5.97 -3.63 -1.19
CA HIS A 159 5.57 -2.81 -2.34
C HIS A 159 4.59 -1.67 -1.98
N ILE A 160 3.71 -1.87 -0.99
CA ILE A 160 2.79 -0.83 -0.53
C ILE A 160 3.57 0.31 0.11
N ARG A 161 4.38 0.03 1.15
CA ARG A 161 5.22 1.05 1.80
C ARG A 161 6.15 1.74 0.80
N PHE A 162 6.74 0.97 -0.11
CA PHE A 162 7.61 1.52 -1.13
C PHE A 162 6.88 2.51 -2.04
N SER A 163 5.66 2.17 -2.47
CA SER A 163 4.82 3.06 -3.28
C SER A 163 4.46 4.38 -2.57
N LEU A 164 4.27 4.35 -1.24
CA LEU A 164 4.04 5.58 -0.46
C LEU A 164 5.28 6.48 -0.41
N LEU A 165 6.46 5.88 -0.22
CA LEU A 165 7.73 6.61 -0.22
C LEU A 165 8.03 7.21 -1.60
N ILE A 166 7.75 6.46 -2.68
CA ILE A 166 7.82 6.96 -4.06
C ILE A 166 6.91 8.17 -4.25
N ASN A 167 5.67 8.13 -3.74
CA ASN A 167 4.77 9.28 -3.82
C ASN A 167 5.33 10.51 -3.12
N ILE A 168 5.90 10.37 -1.90
CA ILE A 168 6.56 11.51 -1.22
C ILE A 168 7.72 12.05 -2.07
N ALA A 169 8.54 11.18 -2.66
CA ALA A 169 9.66 11.58 -3.51
C ALA A 169 9.19 12.35 -4.76
N ILE A 170 8.16 11.84 -5.47
CA ILE A 170 7.60 12.49 -6.65
C ILE A 170 7.06 13.88 -6.30
N PHE A 171 6.22 14.00 -5.27
CA PHE A 171 5.62 15.29 -4.93
C PHE A 171 6.64 16.27 -4.33
N SER A 172 7.69 15.80 -3.68
CA SER A 172 8.82 16.64 -3.29
C SER A 172 9.58 17.17 -4.51
N LEU A 173 9.85 16.32 -5.51
CA LEU A 173 10.46 16.74 -6.78
C LEU A 173 9.58 17.74 -7.54
N VAL A 174 8.27 17.52 -7.59
CA VAL A 174 7.32 18.45 -8.22
C VAL A 174 7.35 19.82 -7.54
N TYR A 175 7.39 19.86 -6.21
CA TYR A 175 7.55 21.12 -5.47
C TYR A 175 8.85 21.84 -5.86
N PHE A 176 9.99 21.14 -5.82
CA PHE A 176 11.27 21.75 -6.18
C PHE A 176 11.33 22.19 -7.64
N PHE A 177 10.72 21.42 -8.56
CA PHE A 177 10.67 21.75 -9.98
C PHE A 177 9.86 23.03 -10.25
N LEU A 178 8.74 23.20 -9.55
CA LEU A 178 7.79 24.29 -9.79
C LEU A 178 8.08 25.58 -9.02
N LEU A 179 8.59 25.48 -7.79
CA LEU A 179 8.69 26.62 -6.87
C LEU A 179 10.12 27.05 -6.53
N ASP A 180 11.12 26.19 -6.66
CA ASP A 180 12.50 26.59 -6.36
C ASP A 180 13.16 27.32 -7.54
N LYS A 181 14.04 28.27 -7.21
CA LYS A 181 14.94 28.88 -8.19
C LYS A 181 16.11 27.93 -8.45
N ILE A 182 15.97 27.09 -9.48
CA ILE A 182 16.95 26.06 -9.86
C ILE A 182 17.49 26.28 -11.28
N LYS A 183 18.71 25.79 -11.54
CA LYS A 183 19.36 25.86 -12.86
C LYS A 183 18.63 24.96 -13.88
N ASN A 184 18.72 25.29 -15.18
CA ASN A 184 18.08 24.50 -16.23
C ASN A 184 18.54 23.02 -16.25
N LYS A 185 19.81 22.74 -15.95
CA LYS A 185 20.33 21.37 -15.83
C LYS A 185 19.64 20.58 -14.70
N GLU A 186 19.41 21.21 -13.55
CA GLU A 186 18.70 20.59 -12.41
C GLU A 186 17.23 20.31 -12.75
N LYS A 187 16.57 21.21 -13.49
CA LYS A 187 15.19 20.99 -13.96
C LYS A 187 15.06 19.75 -14.82
N VAL A 188 16.02 19.51 -15.72
CA VAL A 188 16.04 18.32 -16.57
C VAL A 188 16.19 17.06 -15.72
N VAL A 189 17.11 17.06 -14.75
CA VAL A 189 17.29 15.93 -13.82
C VAL A 189 16.01 15.64 -13.04
N TYR A 190 15.37 16.66 -12.46
CA TYR A 190 14.12 16.48 -11.72
C TYR A 190 12.99 15.96 -12.61
N LEU A 191 12.88 16.46 -13.85
CA LEU A 191 11.88 15.97 -14.79
C LEU A 191 12.09 14.49 -15.12
N ILE A 192 13.33 14.07 -15.40
CA ILE A 192 13.68 12.67 -15.64
C ILE A 192 13.30 11.81 -14.43
N LEU A 193 13.63 12.24 -13.21
CA LEU A 193 13.30 11.52 -11.99
C LEU A 193 11.79 11.44 -11.75
N ILE A 194 11.03 12.51 -11.99
CA ILE A 194 9.56 12.50 -11.88
C ILE A 194 8.97 11.49 -12.86
N ILE A 195 9.41 11.49 -14.12
CA ILE A 195 8.92 10.56 -15.15
C ILE A 195 9.29 9.12 -14.77
N TRP A 196 10.54 8.88 -14.37
CA TRP A 196 11.02 7.56 -13.95
C TRP A 196 10.23 7.02 -12.75
N LEU A 197 10.15 7.78 -11.66
CA LEU A 197 9.48 7.34 -10.43
C LEU A 197 7.97 7.16 -10.64
N SER A 198 7.33 8.03 -11.42
CA SER A 198 5.92 7.86 -11.79
C SER A 198 5.72 6.59 -12.62
N SER A 199 6.58 6.34 -13.60
CA SER A 199 6.51 5.11 -14.42
C SER A 199 6.73 3.86 -13.58
N PHE A 200 7.72 3.88 -12.69
CA PHE A 200 8.02 2.77 -11.78
C PHE A 200 6.85 2.47 -10.83
N LEU A 201 6.10 3.49 -10.38
CA LEU A 201 4.90 3.28 -9.57
C LEU A 201 3.85 2.41 -10.29
N PHE A 202 3.68 2.58 -11.61
CA PHE A 202 2.79 1.74 -12.42
C PHE A 202 3.37 0.35 -12.67
N ILE A 203 4.69 0.22 -12.85
CA ILE A 203 5.39 -1.08 -12.96
C ILE A 203 5.15 -1.92 -11.70
N LEU A 204 5.23 -1.30 -10.52
CA LEU A 204 5.04 -1.99 -9.23
C LEU A 204 3.60 -2.50 -9.01
N GLN A 205 2.62 -2.02 -9.78
CA GLN A 205 1.19 -2.39 -9.69
C GLN A 205 0.57 -2.30 -8.28
N SER A 206 1.11 -1.42 -7.44
CA SER A 206 0.53 -1.12 -6.12
C SER A 206 -0.76 -0.30 -6.32
N PHE A 207 -1.92 -0.95 -6.20
CA PHE A 207 -3.22 -0.29 -6.36
C PHE A 207 -3.40 0.88 -5.37
N THR A 208 -3.05 0.67 -4.10
CA THR A 208 -3.04 1.72 -3.07
C THR A 208 -2.10 2.86 -3.48
N GLY A 209 -0.89 2.54 -3.95
CA GLY A 209 0.09 3.53 -4.39
C GLY A 209 -0.40 4.41 -5.55
N ILE A 210 -1.06 3.80 -6.54
CA ILE A 210 -1.61 4.50 -7.72
C ILE A 210 -2.78 5.40 -7.32
N ILE A 211 -3.71 4.93 -6.48
CA ILE A 211 -4.81 5.77 -5.97
C ILE A 211 -4.26 6.96 -5.20
N VAL A 212 -3.32 6.71 -4.30
CA VAL A 212 -2.67 7.78 -3.51
C VAL A 212 -2.00 8.80 -4.44
N PHE A 213 -1.31 8.35 -5.48
CA PHE A 213 -0.69 9.24 -6.47
C PHE A 213 -1.71 10.20 -7.12
N PHE A 214 -2.83 9.68 -7.62
CA PHE A 214 -3.83 10.53 -8.27
C PHE A 214 -4.52 11.49 -7.31
N ILE A 215 -4.89 11.03 -6.10
CA ILE A 215 -5.56 11.89 -5.11
C ILE A 215 -4.60 12.97 -4.58
N THR A 216 -3.38 12.60 -4.21
CA THR A 216 -2.38 13.58 -3.77
C THR A 216 -1.98 14.52 -4.90
N GLY A 217 -1.91 14.04 -6.14
CA GLY A 217 -1.71 14.87 -7.32
C GLY A 217 -2.81 15.92 -7.49
N PHE A 218 -4.08 15.53 -7.35
CA PHE A 218 -5.20 16.46 -7.39
C PHE A 218 -5.11 17.53 -6.30
N ILE A 219 -4.78 17.16 -5.06
CA ILE A 219 -4.61 18.10 -3.95
C ILE A 219 -3.40 19.03 -4.18
N ALA A 220 -2.30 18.51 -4.71
CA ALA A 220 -1.14 19.31 -5.06
C ALA A 220 -1.47 20.34 -6.15
N LEU A 221 -2.30 19.99 -7.14
CA LEU A 221 -2.77 20.93 -8.17
C LEU A 221 -3.59 22.07 -7.56
N ILE A 222 -4.51 21.78 -6.63
CA ILE A 222 -5.26 22.81 -5.88
C ILE A 222 -4.29 23.75 -5.16
N TYR A 223 -3.28 23.18 -4.48
CA TYR A 223 -2.28 23.97 -3.78
C TYR A 223 -1.49 24.90 -4.72
N PHE A 224 -1.05 24.39 -5.88
CA PHE A 224 -0.32 25.19 -6.86
C PHE A 224 -1.20 26.24 -7.56
N PHE A 225 -2.46 25.93 -7.83
CA PHE A 225 -3.43 26.85 -8.44
C PHE A 225 -3.57 28.15 -7.63
N ASN A 226 -3.58 28.03 -6.30
CA ASN A 226 -3.66 29.17 -5.39
C ASN A 226 -2.34 29.97 -5.29
N ARG A 227 -1.21 29.41 -5.73
CA ARG A 227 0.12 30.00 -5.62
C ARG A 227 0.55 30.76 -6.87
N PHE A 228 0.21 30.24 -8.06
CA PHE A 228 0.59 30.87 -9.32
C PHE A 228 -0.32 32.06 -9.64
N LYS A 229 0.26 33.20 -10.03
CA LYS A 229 -0.51 34.38 -10.49
C LYS A 229 -0.77 34.40 -12.00
N ASN A 230 0.03 33.67 -12.78
CA ASN A 230 -0.05 33.67 -14.24
C ASN A 230 -1.33 32.97 -14.75
N LYS A 231 -2.17 33.70 -15.48
CA LYS A 231 -3.45 33.20 -16.04
C LYS A 231 -3.28 31.98 -16.95
N LYS A 232 -2.22 31.92 -17.77
CA LYS A 232 -1.97 30.77 -18.67
C LYS A 232 -1.73 29.48 -17.88
N ILE A 233 -0.88 29.55 -16.85
CA ILE A 233 -0.60 28.39 -15.97
C ILE A 233 -1.88 27.96 -15.24
N LYS A 234 -2.67 28.92 -14.73
CA LYS A 234 -3.96 28.60 -14.08
C LYS A 234 -4.92 27.88 -15.02
N ASN A 235 -5.07 28.33 -16.25
CA ASN A 235 -5.93 27.67 -17.24
C ASN A 235 -5.46 26.24 -17.55
N CYS A 236 -4.15 26.02 -17.67
CA CYS A 236 -3.59 24.67 -17.83
C CYS A 236 -3.89 23.77 -16.61
N LEU A 237 -3.74 24.29 -15.39
CA LEU A 237 -4.05 23.55 -14.16
C LEU A 237 -5.54 23.18 -14.09
N ILE A 238 -6.46 24.11 -14.40
CA ILE A 238 -7.90 23.85 -14.47
C ILE A 238 -8.20 22.76 -15.51
N GLY A 239 -7.62 22.87 -16.70
CA GLY A 239 -7.76 21.87 -17.75
C GLY A 239 -7.35 20.47 -17.26
N PHE A 240 -6.19 20.36 -16.61
CA PHE A 240 -5.73 19.08 -16.05
C PHE A 240 -6.65 18.55 -14.93
N MET A 241 -7.13 19.43 -14.04
CA MET A 241 -8.04 19.06 -12.96
C MET A 241 -9.40 18.54 -13.46
N ILE A 242 -9.85 18.96 -14.65
CA ILE A 242 -11.09 18.48 -15.29
C ILE A 242 -10.83 17.22 -16.13
N ILE A 243 -9.77 17.23 -16.95
CA ILE A 243 -9.47 16.14 -17.89
C ILE A 243 -9.05 14.86 -17.14
N MET A 244 -8.26 14.98 -16.07
CA MET A 244 -7.75 13.81 -15.34
C MET A 244 -8.88 12.93 -14.77
N PRO A 245 -9.88 13.46 -14.02
CA PRO A 245 -11.01 12.65 -13.57
C PRO A 245 -11.83 12.04 -14.72
N ILE A 246 -12.04 12.78 -15.82
CA ILE A 246 -12.80 12.30 -16.97
C ILE A 246 -12.11 11.10 -17.61
N ILE A 247 -10.79 11.16 -17.81
CA ILE A 247 -10.01 10.04 -18.37
C ILE A 247 -10.09 8.83 -17.44
N LEU A 248 -9.93 9.02 -16.12
CA LEU A 248 -10.01 7.92 -15.15
C LEU A 248 -11.41 7.27 -15.15
N LEU A 249 -12.47 8.08 -15.17
CA LEU A 249 -13.85 7.61 -15.27
C LEU A 249 -14.09 6.86 -16.58
N ALA A 250 -13.65 7.38 -17.71
CA ALA A 250 -13.78 6.72 -19.01
C ALA A 250 -13.07 5.36 -19.05
N LEU A 251 -11.85 5.27 -18.49
CA LEU A 251 -11.10 4.00 -18.39
C LEU A 251 -11.82 2.97 -17.52
N ILE A 252 -12.37 3.39 -16.38
CA ILE A 252 -13.11 2.50 -15.47
C ILE A 252 -14.43 2.08 -16.12
N SER A 253 -15.21 3.01 -16.66
CA SER A 253 -16.49 2.74 -17.32
C SER A 253 -16.32 1.79 -18.50
N LYS A 254 -15.31 2.01 -19.35
CA LYS A 254 -14.98 1.08 -20.42
C LYS A 254 -14.69 -0.32 -19.88
N SER A 255 -13.86 -0.44 -18.85
CA SER A 255 -13.53 -1.74 -18.24
C SER A 255 -14.76 -2.45 -17.65
N ILE A 256 -15.72 -1.71 -17.10
CA ILE A 256 -16.98 -2.24 -16.56
C ILE A 256 -17.90 -2.70 -17.71
N ILE A 257 -18.07 -1.87 -18.74
CA ILE A 257 -18.91 -2.20 -19.91
C ILE A 257 -18.35 -3.46 -20.60
N ASP A 258 -17.04 -3.49 -20.85
CA ASP A 258 -16.37 -4.64 -21.46
C ASP A 258 -16.55 -5.92 -20.62
N PHE A 259 -16.54 -5.80 -19.27
CA PHE A 259 -16.73 -6.94 -18.38
C PHE A 259 -18.16 -7.48 -18.39
N TYR A 260 -19.18 -6.60 -18.39
CA TYR A 260 -20.60 -6.97 -18.33
C TYR A 260 -21.26 -7.12 -19.71
N SER A 261 -20.50 -7.01 -20.79
CA SER A 261 -20.95 -7.38 -22.14
C SER A 261 -21.04 -8.90 -22.27
N VAL A 262 -22.07 -9.50 -21.65
CA VAL A 262 -22.24 -10.95 -21.55
C VAL A 262 -22.96 -11.54 -22.75
N ASP A 263 -22.52 -12.72 -23.19
CA ASP A 263 -23.18 -13.50 -24.23
C ASP A 263 -24.66 -13.78 -23.88
N LYS A 264 -25.54 -13.61 -24.87
CA LYS A 264 -26.93 -14.04 -24.76
C LYS A 264 -27.01 -15.54 -25.08
N ILE A 265 -27.38 -16.36 -24.10
CA ILE A 265 -27.47 -17.82 -24.26
C ILE A 265 -28.91 -18.25 -24.02
N ASN A 266 -29.49 -18.93 -25.01
CA ASN A 266 -30.79 -19.57 -24.89
C ASN A 266 -30.60 -21.05 -24.49
N PRO A 267 -31.12 -21.50 -23.33
CA PRO A 267 -31.03 -22.89 -22.90
C PRO A 267 -31.63 -23.91 -23.88
N ASP A 268 -32.64 -23.52 -24.66
CA ASP A 268 -33.36 -24.44 -25.53
C ASP A 268 -32.57 -24.78 -26.80
N THR A 269 -31.76 -23.84 -27.27
CA THR A 269 -30.97 -23.96 -28.51
C THR A 269 -29.49 -24.21 -28.24
N ILE A 270 -29.12 -24.53 -27.00
CA ILE A 270 -27.72 -24.74 -26.63
C ILE A 270 -27.21 -26.08 -27.17
N ASP A 271 -25.97 -26.10 -27.66
CA ASP A 271 -25.34 -27.34 -28.11
C ASP A 271 -25.23 -28.34 -26.95
N LYS A 272 -25.83 -29.51 -27.12
CA LYS A 272 -25.87 -30.58 -26.11
C LYS A 272 -24.68 -31.53 -26.21
N TYR A 273 -24.05 -31.61 -27.38
CA TYR A 273 -22.94 -32.53 -27.66
C TYR A 273 -21.77 -31.80 -28.32
N THR A 274 -20.57 -32.30 -28.06
CA THR A 274 -19.33 -31.87 -28.73
C THR A 274 -19.29 -32.38 -30.17
N ASN A 275 -18.35 -31.86 -30.95
CA ASN A 275 -18.04 -32.40 -32.28
C ASN A 275 -17.60 -33.88 -32.27
N LEU A 276 -17.16 -34.41 -31.12
CA LEU A 276 -16.78 -35.82 -30.95
C LEU A 276 -17.91 -36.66 -30.33
N GLY A 277 -19.12 -36.10 -30.21
CA GLY A 277 -20.31 -36.79 -29.70
C GLY A 277 -20.40 -36.92 -28.17
N ASN A 278 -19.48 -36.34 -27.40
CA ASN A 278 -19.59 -36.36 -25.94
C ASN A 278 -20.61 -35.32 -25.46
N LYS A 279 -21.37 -35.62 -24.41
CA LYS A 279 -22.36 -34.69 -23.84
C LYS A 279 -21.67 -33.53 -23.12
N TYR A 280 -22.10 -32.30 -23.38
CA TYR A 280 -21.68 -31.14 -22.60
C TYR A 280 -22.38 -31.11 -21.24
N LYS A 281 -21.63 -30.68 -20.22
CA LYS A 281 -22.17 -30.20 -18.95
C LYS A 281 -22.42 -28.69 -19.05
N HIS A 282 -23.64 -28.29 -18.68
CA HIS A 282 -24.10 -26.91 -18.60
C HIS A 282 -24.68 -26.65 -17.21
N ASP A 283 -24.13 -25.68 -16.50
CA ASP A 283 -24.68 -25.19 -15.22
C ASP A 283 -25.19 -23.76 -15.39
N PHE A 284 -26.49 -23.64 -15.68
CA PHE A 284 -27.17 -22.35 -15.87
C PHE A 284 -27.37 -21.57 -14.56
N ASN A 285 -27.24 -22.23 -13.40
CA ASN A 285 -27.35 -21.56 -12.11
C ASN A 285 -26.06 -20.79 -11.79
N ASN A 286 -24.93 -21.20 -12.36
CA ASN A 286 -23.64 -20.59 -12.12
C ASN A 286 -23.35 -19.46 -13.13
N LYS A 287 -23.56 -18.22 -12.67
CA LYS A 287 -23.39 -17.01 -13.49
C LYS A 287 -21.96 -16.46 -13.52
N ILE A 288 -20.95 -17.24 -13.12
CA ILE A 288 -19.56 -16.77 -13.18
C ILE A 288 -19.13 -16.63 -14.64
N ILE A 289 -18.52 -15.49 -14.96
CA ILE A 289 -18.09 -15.12 -16.31
C ILE A 289 -16.58 -14.86 -16.39
N GLU A 290 -16.04 -14.98 -17.60
CA GLU A 290 -14.73 -14.47 -18.01
C GLU A 290 -14.91 -13.76 -19.36
N ASN A 291 -14.64 -12.46 -19.42
CA ASN A 291 -14.65 -11.65 -20.64
C ASN A 291 -16.00 -11.72 -21.39
N GLY A 292 -17.10 -11.67 -20.65
CA GLY A 292 -18.45 -11.79 -21.22
C GLY A 292 -18.93 -13.23 -21.45
N HIS A 293 -18.09 -14.24 -21.26
CA HIS A 293 -18.45 -15.65 -21.52
C HIS A 293 -18.69 -16.43 -20.22
N TYR A 294 -19.69 -17.31 -20.19
CA TYR A 294 -20.00 -18.14 -19.01
C TYR A 294 -19.00 -19.29 -18.82
N VAL A 295 -18.46 -19.39 -17.60
CA VAL A 295 -17.43 -20.37 -17.25
C VAL A 295 -17.97 -21.79 -17.26
N TYR A 296 -19.18 -22.01 -16.72
CA TYR A 296 -19.73 -23.34 -16.46
C TYR A 296 -20.68 -23.88 -17.53
N LEU A 297 -20.58 -23.35 -18.76
CA LEU A 297 -21.31 -23.87 -19.93
C LEU A 297 -20.34 -24.53 -20.91
N TYR A 298 -20.82 -25.46 -21.74
CA TYR A 298 -20.04 -26.14 -22.79
C TYR A 298 -18.80 -26.88 -22.25
N ILE A 299 -18.92 -27.63 -21.15
CA ILE A 299 -17.80 -28.39 -20.56
C ILE A 299 -17.87 -29.88 -20.89
N SER A 300 -16.82 -30.42 -21.50
CA SER A 300 -16.59 -31.86 -21.67
C SER A 300 -15.29 -32.26 -20.96
N GLU A 301 -15.39 -32.69 -19.70
CA GLU A 301 -14.22 -32.99 -18.86
C GLU A 301 -13.38 -34.15 -19.42
N LYS A 302 -14.03 -35.15 -20.03
CA LYS A 302 -13.37 -36.27 -20.71
C LYS A 302 -12.45 -35.78 -21.83
N GLU A 303 -12.95 -34.88 -22.68
CA GLU A 303 -12.17 -34.34 -23.79
C GLU A 303 -11.08 -33.39 -23.31
N LEU A 304 -11.37 -32.50 -22.37
CA LEU A 304 -10.36 -31.60 -21.81
C LEU A 304 -9.17 -32.38 -21.24
N ARG A 305 -9.45 -33.41 -20.43
CA ARG A 305 -8.43 -34.26 -19.80
C ARG A 305 -7.57 -34.96 -20.84
N ASN A 306 -8.21 -35.62 -21.81
CA ASN A 306 -7.50 -36.39 -22.83
C ASN A 306 -6.64 -35.52 -23.74
N GLU A 307 -7.14 -34.34 -24.15
CA GLU A 307 -6.40 -33.48 -25.06
C GLU A 307 -5.35 -32.62 -24.34
N TRP A 308 -5.59 -32.19 -23.10
CA TRP A 308 -4.62 -31.43 -22.33
C TRP A 308 -3.36 -32.25 -22.02
N ASN A 309 -3.53 -33.49 -21.56
CA ASN A 309 -2.41 -34.37 -21.21
C ASN A 309 -1.55 -34.77 -22.43
N LYS A 310 -1.99 -34.49 -23.66
CA LYS A 310 -1.17 -34.67 -24.87
C LYS A 310 -0.25 -33.49 -25.16
N ILE A 311 -0.56 -32.30 -24.64
CA ILE A 311 0.09 -31.04 -25.05
C ILE A 311 0.85 -30.33 -23.91
N SER A 312 0.63 -30.74 -22.66
CA SER A 312 1.25 -30.13 -21.48
C SER A 312 2.01 -31.18 -20.66
N ASN A 313 3.06 -30.73 -19.98
CA ASN A 313 3.81 -31.54 -19.03
C ASN A 313 3.17 -31.56 -17.62
N ILE A 314 2.12 -30.78 -17.40
CA ILE A 314 1.37 -30.72 -16.13
C ILE A 314 0.05 -31.45 -16.32
N ASP A 315 -0.15 -32.56 -15.61
CA ASP A 315 -1.35 -33.39 -15.70
C ASP A 315 -2.63 -32.63 -15.34
N TYR A 316 -3.72 -32.91 -16.05
CA TYR A 316 -5.04 -32.26 -15.89
C TYR A 316 -5.60 -32.28 -14.45
N ASP A 317 -5.31 -33.30 -13.65
CA ASP A 317 -5.79 -33.42 -12.27
C ASP A 317 -4.82 -32.87 -11.22
N SER A 318 -3.67 -32.36 -11.65
CA SER A 318 -2.65 -31.82 -10.77
C SER A 318 -2.87 -30.33 -10.47
N ILE A 319 -1.83 -29.69 -9.95
CA ILE A 319 -1.82 -28.27 -9.62
C ILE A 319 -0.88 -27.50 -10.57
N ASP A 320 -1.28 -26.28 -10.91
CA ASP A 320 -0.43 -25.34 -11.63
C ASP A 320 0.71 -24.79 -10.75
N LYS A 321 1.62 -24.01 -11.35
CA LYS A 321 2.77 -23.43 -10.64
C LYS A 321 2.39 -22.47 -9.50
N LYS A 322 1.13 -22.04 -9.42
CA LYS A 322 0.57 -21.20 -8.32
C LYS A 322 -0.21 -22.02 -7.28
N GLY A 323 -0.22 -23.36 -7.40
CA GLY A 323 -0.90 -24.26 -6.49
C GLY A 323 -2.42 -24.31 -6.67
N GLN A 324 -2.94 -23.91 -7.82
CA GLN A 324 -4.38 -24.02 -8.13
C GLN A 324 -4.62 -25.30 -8.95
N LYS A 325 -5.83 -25.89 -8.86
CA LYS A 325 -6.18 -27.06 -9.69
C LYS A 325 -6.16 -26.68 -11.16
N ILE A 326 -5.31 -27.32 -11.97
CA ILE A 326 -5.09 -26.92 -13.37
C ILE A 326 -6.38 -27.00 -14.19
N LYS A 327 -7.25 -27.99 -13.92
CA LYS A 327 -8.57 -28.08 -14.56
C LYS A 327 -9.42 -26.80 -14.45
N ASN A 328 -9.35 -26.10 -13.31
CA ASN A 328 -10.08 -24.84 -13.12
C ASN A 328 -9.43 -23.71 -13.95
N THR A 329 -8.11 -23.69 -14.02
CA THR A 329 -7.34 -22.73 -14.82
C THR A 329 -7.64 -22.91 -16.31
N ILE A 330 -7.63 -24.15 -16.82
CA ILE A 330 -7.97 -24.48 -18.22
C ILE A 330 -9.39 -24.03 -18.57
N VAL A 331 -10.38 -24.40 -17.75
CA VAL A 331 -11.79 -24.08 -17.99
C VAL A 331 -12.00 -22.56 -18.07
N ARG A 332 -11.43 -21.81 -17.13
CA ARG A 332 -11.51 -20.34 -17.12
C ARG A 332 -10.74 -19.72 -18.29
N TYR A 333 -9.54 -20.23 -18.61
CA TYR A 333 -8.73 -19.68 -19.70
C TYR A 333 -9.40 -19.84 -21.06
N LEU A 334 -9.92 -21.04 -21.36
CA LEU A 334 -10.70 -21.28 -22.59
C LEU A 334 -11.93 -20.38 -22.64
N THR A 335 -12.64 -20.24 -21.52
CA THR A 335 -13.79 -19.32 -21.42
C THR A 335 -13.37 -17.88 -21.73
N SER A 336 -12.23 -17.43 -21.18
CA SER A 336 -11.73 -16.08 -21.41
C SER A 336 -11.45 -15.78 -22.90
N LYS A 337 -11.15 -16.79 -23.71
CA LYS A 337 -10.94 -16.69 -25.17
C LYS A 337 -12.22 -16.87 -25.98
N GLY A 338 -13.37 -17.08 -25.34
CA GLY A 338 -14.63 -17.44 -26.01
C GLY A 338 -14.62 -18.86 -26.59
N TYR A 339 -13.73 -19.74 -26.12
CA TYR A 339 -13.64 -21.12 -26.60
C TYR A 339 -14.53 -22.05 -25.78
N ARG A 340 -15.04 -23.09 -26.43
CA ARG A 340 -15.71 -24.20 -25.75
C ARG A 340 -14.70 -25.05 -25.00
N LYS A 341 -15.15 -25.70 -23.93
CA LYS A 341 -14.30 -26.47 -23.03
C LYS A 341 -14.31 -27.95 -23.46
N ASP A 342 -13.79 -28.18 -24.66
CA ASP A 342 -13.75 -29.46 -25.36
C ASP A 342 -12.43 -29.63 -26.14
N ALA A 343 -12.30 -30.72 -26.90
CA ALA A 343 -11.11 -31.01 -27.68
C ALA A 343 -10.78 -29.92 -28.71
N LYS A 344 -11.80 -29.35 -29.37
CA LYS A 344 -11.61 -28.30 -30.37
C LYS A 344 -11.11 -27.00 -29.74
N GLY A 345 -11.59 -26.66 -28.54
CA GLY A 345 -11.11 -25.54 -27.75
C GLY A 345 -9.64 -25.68 -27.36
N ILE A 346 -9.24 -26.86 -26.89
CA ILE A 346 -7.84 -27.15 -26.54
C ILE A 346 -6.93 -27.03 -27.77
N LYS A 347 -7.34 -27.58 -28.92
CA LYS A 347 -6.56 -27.50 -30.18
C LYS A 347 -6.35 -26.08 -30.70
N LYS A 348 -7.15 -25.10 -30.27
CA LYS A 348 -6.96 -23.68 -30.60
C LYS A 348 -5.89 -22.98 -29.75
N LEU A 349 -5.42 -23.60 -28.67
CA LEU A 349 -4.41 -22.99 -27.80
C LEU A 349 -3.06 -22.92 -28.49
N THR A 350 -2.40 -21.77 -28.41
CA THR A 350 -1.01 -21.62 -28.84
C THR A 350 -0.06 -22.16 -27.77
N LYS A 351 1.20 -22.45 -28.13
CA LYS A 351 2.24 -22.83 -27.14
C LYS A 351 2.34 -21.83 -25.98
N HIS A 352 2.20 -20.54 -26.29
CA HIS A 352 2.22 -19.49 -25.28
C HIS A 352 1.01 -19.53 -24.34
N ASP A 353 -0.19 -19.84 -24.87
CA ASP A 353 -1.38 -20.01 -24.04
C ASP A 353 -1.22 -21.18 -23.05
N ILE A 354 -0.63 -22.30 -23.51
CA ILE A 354 -0.33 -23.47 -22.65
C ILE A 354 0.60 -23.06 -21.52
N THR A 355 1.70 -22.34 -21.81
CA THR A 355 2.62 -21.83 -20.77
C THR A 355 1.91 -20.92 -19.76
N LEU A 356 1.02 -20.04 -20.22
CA LEU A 356 0.26 -19.16 -19.31
C LEU A 356 -0.67 -19.96 -18.38
N ILE A 357 -1.33 -21.01 -18.90
CA ILE A 357 -2.17 -21.89 -18.09
C ILE A 357 -1.31 -22.67 -17.07
N GLU A 358 -0.17 -23.20 -17.47
CA GLU A 358 0.79 -23.90 -16.57
C GLU A 358 1.34 -22.97 -15.47
N GLU A 359 1.53 -21.69 -15.79
CA GLU A 359 1.89 -20.63 -14.84
C GLU A 359 0.70 -20.16 -13.98
N GLY A 360 -0.49 -20.76 -14.14
CA GLY A 360 -1.68 -20.49 -13.35
C GLY A 360 -2.40 -19.18 -13.69
N TYR A 361 -2.28 -18.70 -14.94
CA TYR A 361 -3.09 -17.62 -15.46
C TYR A 361 -4.40 -18.17 -16.00
N ALA A 362 -5.53 -17.77 -15.42
CA ALA A 362 -6.86 -18.22 -15.79
C ALA A 362 -7.56 -17.35 -16.85
N ASN A 363 -6.91 -16.27 -17.31
CA ASN A 363 -7.46 -15.36 -18.32
C ASN A 363 -6.34 -14.81 -19.20
N TYR A 364 -6.55 -14.81 -20.52
CA TYR A 364 -5.53 -14.40 -21.49
C TYR A 364 -5.11 -12.93 -21.37
N ILE A 365 -5.98 -12.04 -20.87
CA ILE A 365 -5.65 -10.62 -20.70
C ILE A 365 -4.55 -10.40 -19.66
N TYR A 366 -4.30 -11.39 -18.80
CA TYR A 366 -3.22 -11.36 -17.80
C TYR A 366 -1.83 -11.64 -18.40
N LYS A 367 -1.75 -11.91 -19.72
CA LYS A 367 -0.49 -12.08 -20.46
C LYS A 367 0.48 -10.91 -20.24
N ASN A 368 -0.02 -9.68 -20.30
CA ASN A 368 0.82 -8.51 -20.07
C ASN A 368 0.91 -8.24 -18.56
N LYS A 369 2.06 -8.62 -17.97
CA LYS A 369 2.34 -8.44 -16.54
C LYS A 369 2.30 -6.97 -16.11
N ILE A 370 2.41 -6.01 -17.03
CA ILE A 370 2.38 -4.56 -16.78
C ILE A 370 1.17 -3.94 -17.51
N SER A 371 -0.05 -4.30 -17.10
CA SER A 371 -1.28 -3.78 -17.72
C SER A 371 -2.28 -3.28 -16.69
N LEU A 372 -2.51 -1.97 -16.68
CA LEU A 372 -3.52 -1.33 -15.82
C LEU A 372 -4.94 -1.82 -16.12
N PRO A 373 -5.39 -1.95 -17.39
CA PRO A 373 -6.70 -2.55 -17.71
C PRO A 373 -6.86 -3.97 -17.17
N ALA A 374 -5.82 -4.82 -17.29
CA ALA A 374 -5.87 -6.18 -16.75
C ALA A 374 -6.00 -6.18 -15.21
N ARG A 375 -5.38 -5.21 -14.53
CA ARG A 375 -5.51 -5.03 -13.08
C ARG A 375 -6.92 -4.59 -12.68
N ILE A 376 -7.50 -3.63 -13.41
CA ILE A 376 -8.88 -3.15 -13.20
C ILE A 376 -9.86 -4.31 -13.41
N TYR A 377 -9.72 -5.05 -14.52
CA TYR A 377 -10.52 -6.26 -14.78
C TYR A 377 -10.45 -7.24 -13.62
N LYS A 378 -9.24 -7.56 -13.12
CA LYS A 378 -9.07 -8.51 -12.01
C LYS A 378 -9.81 -8.07 -10.75
N ILE A 379 -9.90 -6.76 -10.50
CA ILE A 379 -10.66 -6.20 -9.37
C ILE A 379 -12.17 -6.36 -9.62
N ILE A 380 -12.67 -5.98 -10.81
CA ILE A 380 -14.07 -6.14 -11.19
C ILE A 380 -14.50 -7.60 -11.07
N TRP A 381 -13.71 -8.53 -11.62
CA TRP A 381 -13.94 -9.97 -11.54
C TRP A 381 -14.02 -10.47 -10.10
N GLN A 382 -13.10 -10.04 -9.22
CA GLN A 382 -13.12 -10.42 -7.80
C GLN A 382 -14.42 -9.98 -7.13
N ILE A 383 -14.84 -8.73 -7.37
CA ILE A 383 -16.07 -8.18 -6.81
C ILE A 383 -17.31 -8.95 -7.33
N ASP A 384 -17.40 -9.19 -8.64
CA ASP A 384 -18.50 -9.93 -9.26
C ASP A 384 -18.65 -11.35 -8.70
N VAL A 385 -17.54 -12.10 -8.60
CA VAL A 385 -17.54 -13.45 -8.04
C VAL A 385 -17.99 -13.47 -6.58
N GLN A 386 -17.61 -12.47 -5.79
CA GLN A 386 -18.05 -12.35 -4.40
C GLN A 386 -19.56 -12.16 -4.29
N PHE A 387 -20.15 -11.28 -5.12
CA PHE A 387 -21.61 -11.09 -5.15
C PHE A 387 -22.37 -12.35 -5.61
N LYS A 388 -21.71 -13.21 -6.38
CA LYS A 388 -22.21 -14.53 -6.80
C LYS A 388 -21.90 -15.65 -5.79
N LYS A 389 -21.59 -15.31 -4.52
CA LYS A 389 -21.25 -16.25 -3.43
C LYS A 389 -20.03 -17.13 -3.69
N GLY A 390 -19.09 -16.67 -4.53
CA GLY A 390 -17.80 -17.31 -4.70
C GLY A 390 -16.93 -17.22 -3.44
N ASN A 391 -15.85 -18.01 -3.40
CA ASN A 391 -14.93 -18.02 -2.26
C ASN A 391 -14.02 -16.76 -2.29
N PRO A 392 -14.04 -15.88 -1.26
CA PRO A 392 -13.18 -14.71 -1.20
C PRO A 392 -11.69 -15.02 -0.94
N SER A 393 -11.36 -16.25 -0.55
CA SER A 393 -9.99 -16.63 -0.15
C SER A 393 -8.97 -16.39 -1.26
N GLY A 394 -7.91 -15.61 -0.95
CA GLY A 394 -6.82 -15.30 -1.89
C GLY A 394 -7.08 -14.08 -2.78
N HIS A 395 -8.15 -13.33 -2.53
CA HIS A 395 -8.52 -12.13 -3.27
C HIS A 395 -8.54 -10.90 -2.35
N SER A 396 -7.49 -10.10 -2.41
CA SER A 396 -7.25 -9.02 -1.43
C SER A 396 -8.40 -8.02 -1.29
N VAL A 397 -9.14 -7.73 -2.37
CA VAL A 397 -10.29 -6.80 -2.31
C VAL A 397 -11.46 -7.44 -1.58
N THR A 398 -11.82 -8.68 -1.92
CA THR A 398 -13.00 -9.33 -1.36
C THR A 398 -12.79 -9.81 0.07
N GLN A 399 -11.56 -10.19 0.41
CA GLN A 399 -11.14 -10.47 1.77
C GLN A 399 -11.41 -9.29 2.71
N ARG A 400 -11.15 -8.05 2.28
CA ARG A 400 -11.38 -6.86 3.11
C ARG A 400 -12.85 -6.66 3.49
N PHE A 401 -13.81 -7.07 2.65
CA PHE A 401 -15.22 -7.06 3.05
C PHE A 401 -15.49 -8.02 4.22
N GLU A 402 -14.91 -9.22 4.18
CA GLU A 402 -15.02 -10.18 5.29
C GLU A 402 -14.29 -9.69 6.55
N TYR A 403 -13.17 -8.98 6.40
CA TYR A 403 -12.45 -8.36 7.51
C TYR A 403 -13.29 -7.26 8.17
N LEU A 404 -13.98 -6.43 7.38
CA LEU A 404 -14.88 -5.40 7.90
C LEU A 404 -16.11 -6.02 8.58
N LYS A 405 -16.72 -7.07 8.02
CA LYS A 405 -17.83 -7.79 8.68
C LYS A 405 -17.40 -8.34 10.05
N ALA A 406 -16.23 -8.97 10.12
CA ALA A 406 -15.68 -9.44 11.39
C ALA A 406 -15.44 -8.25 12.35
N SER A 407 -14.85 -7.17 11.86
CA SER A 407 -14.60 -5.96 12.65
C SER A 407 -15.88 -5.39 13.26
N PHE A 408 -16.95 -5.23 12.47
CA PHE A 408 -18.23 -4.73 12.97
C PHE A 408 -18.84 -5.63 14.05
N GLY A 409 -18.72 -6.95 13.90
CA GLY A 409 -19.17 -7.89 14.92
C GLY A 409 -18.43 -7.72 16.25
N ILE A 410 -17.11 -7.47 16.21
CA ILE A 410 -16.30 -7.25 17.41
C ILE A 410 -16.61 -5.87 18.03
N ILE A 411 -16.75 -4.83 17.19
CA ILE A 411 -17.06 -3.47 17.62
C ILE A 411 -18.40 -3.43 18.37
N LYS A 412 -19.40 -4.17 17.90
CA LYS A 412 -20.71 -4.22 18.56
C LYS A 412 -20.61 -4.68 20.01
N ASP A 413 -19.73 -5.65 20.28
CA ASP A 413 -19.55 -6.24 21.60
C ASP A 413 -18.59 -5.40 22.49
N ASN A 414 -17.80 -4.47 21.92
CA ASN A 414 -16.72 -3.73 22.62
C ASN A 414 -16.64 -2.24 22.25
N PHE A 415 -17.79 -1.59 22.04
CA PHE A 415 -17.85 -0.29 21.38
C PHE A 415 -17.09 0.85 22.10
N LEU A 416 -17.25 0.97 23.42
CA LEU A 416 -16.75 2.14 24.16
C LEU A 416 -15.24 2.11 24.42
N PHE A 417 -14.72 0.96 24.88
CA PHE A 417 -13.34 0.82 25.34
C PHE A 417 -12.48 -0.09 24.46
N GLY A 418 -13.07 -0.83 23.53
CA GLY A 418 -12.34 -1.76 22.67
C GLY A 418 -11.90 -3.03 23.40
N ILE A 419 -10.97 -3.75 22.79
CA ILE A 419 -10.49 -5.06 23.25
C ILE A 419 -9.05 -5.05 23.79
N GLY A 420 -8.39 -3.90 23.79
CA GLY A 420 -7.03 -3.72 24.27
C GLY A 420 -5.97 -3.88 23.19
N THR A 421 -4.74 -3.54 23.55
CA THR A 421 -3.55 -3.55 22.69
C THR A 421 -3.15 -4.96 22.24
N GLY A 422 -3.38 -5.98 23.09
CA GLY A 422 -2.92 -7.35 22.84
C GLY A 422 -3.83 -8.22 21.97
N ASP A 423 -5.15 -7.99 22.03
CA ASP A 423 -6.11 -9.10 21.84
C ASP A 423 -6.66 -9.21 20.40
N LEU A 424 -6.27 -8.31 19.49
CA LEU A 424 -6.78 -8.28 18.10
C LEU A 424 -6.75 -9.65 17.43
N LYS A 425 -5.62 -10.36 17.48
CA LYS A 425 -5.48 -11.63 16.75
C LYS A 425 -6.43 -12.72 17.28
N THR A 426 -6.55 -12.84 18.61
CA THR A 426 -7.36 -13.89 19.24
C THR A 426 -8.85 -13.60 19.08
N VAL A 427 -9.26 -12.33 19.20
CA VAL A 427 -10.65 -11.90 19.04
C VAL A 427 -11.11 -12.03 17.59
N PHE A 428 -10.30 -11.66 16.59
CA PHE A 428 -10.63 -11.91 15.18
C PHE A 428 -10.80 -13.40 14.89
N ALA A 429 -9.92 -14.26 15.41
CA ALA A 429 -10.04 -15.71 15.21
C ALA A 429 -11.37 -16.27 15.76
N LYS A 430 -11.78 -15.83 16.97
CA LYS A 430 -13.07 -16.18 17.56
C LYS A 430 -14.24 -15.65 16.72
N GLN A 431 -14.15 -14.39 16.27
CA GLN A 431 -15.21 -13.78 15.48
C GLN A 431 -15.41 -14.48 14.13
N TYR A 432 -14.33 -14.87 13.44
CA TYR A 432 -14.45 -15.61 12.18
C TYR A 432 -15.15 -16.96 12.34
N ASN A 433 -14.99 -17.61 13.50
CA ASN A 433 -15.74 -18.83 13.82
C ASN A 433 -17.21 -18.51 14.11
N LYS A 434 -17.49 -17.49 14.93
CA LYS A 434 -18.86 -17.04 15.27
C LYS A 434 -19.69 -16.70 14.03
N MET A 435 -19.08 -16.07 13.02
CA MET A 435 -19.77 -15.67 11.79
C MET A 435 -19.74 -16.72 10.67
N ASN A 436 -19.20 -17.92 10.91
CA ASN A 436 -19.00 -18.95 9.89
C ASN A 436 -18.31 -18.43 8.61
N SER A 437 -17.20 -17.71 8.79
CA SER A 437 -16.55 -17.01 7.68
C SER A 437 -16.10 -17.99 6.57
N PRO A 438 -16.36 -17.66 5.28
CA PRO A 438 -15.93 -18.48 4.14
C PRO A 438 -14.41 -18.44 3.92
N LEU A 439 -13.68 -17.58 4.67
CA LEU A 439 -12.24 -17.49 4.59
C LEU A 439 -11.58 -18.73 5.22
N SER A 440 -10.72 -19.37 4.43
CA SER A 440 -9.81 -20.40 4.97
C SER A 440 -8.86 -19.81 6.01
N LYS A 441 -8.42 -20.62 6.97
CA LYS A 441 -7.64 -20.17 8.15
C LYS A 441 -6.42 -19.30 7.80
N ARG A 442 -5.69 -19.63 6.72
CA ARG A 442 -4.52 -18.86 6.26
C ARG A 442 -4.83 -17.42 5.82
N TRP A 443 -6.09 -17.15 5.45
CA TRP A 443 -6.56 -15.87 4.93
C TRP A 443 -7.41 -15.10 5.93
N ARG A 444 -7.50 -15.57 7.18
CA ARG A 444 -8.18 -14.86 8.27
C ARG A 444 -7.20 -13.87 8.89
N LEU A 445 -7.25 -12.63 8.43
CA LEU A 445 -6.36 -11.55 8.89
C LEU A 445 -7.13 -10.52 9.72
N ARG A 446 -6.47 -9.42 10.09
CA ARG A 446 -7.09 -8.29 10.81
C ARG A 446 -7.80 -7.35 9.85
N ALA A 447 -8.31 -6.23 10.38
CA ALA A 447 -9.11 -5.25 9.66
C ALA A 447 -8.50 -4.77 8.33
N HIS A 448 -7.16 -4.68 8.21
CA HIS A 448 -6.49 -4.02 7.06
C HIS A 448 -7.01 -2.59 6.87
N ASN A 449 -7.23 -1.90 7.98
CA ASN A 449 -7.66 -0.51 8.01
C ASN A 449 -7.27 0.03 9.40
N GLN A 450 -6.31 0.95 9.43
CA GLN A 450 -5.73 1.44 10.67
C GLN A 450 -6.78 2.10 11.57
N PHE A 451 -7.77 2.81 11.01
CA PHE A 451 -8.81 3.47 11.78
C PHE A 451 -9.74 2.46 12.44
N VAL A 452 -10.12 1.41 11.71
CA VAL A 452 -10.89 0.29 12.28
C VAL A 452 -10.09 -0.44 13.34
N THR A 453 -8.79 -0.67 13.10
CA THR A 453 -7.88 -1.28 14.08
C THR A 453 -7.78 -0.44 15.36
N PHE A 454 -7.69 0.89 15.25
CA PHE A 454 -7.71 1.78 16.42
C PHE A 454 -9.04 1.74 17.17
N PHE A 455 -10.16 1.73 16.45
CA PHE A 455 -11.48 1.61 17.07
C PHE A 455 -11.62 0.26 17.79
N LEU A 456 -11.21 -0.84 17.16
CA LEU A 456 -11.24 -2.16 17.77
C LEU A 456 -10.39 -2.23 19.03
N ALA A 457 -9.15 -1.75 18.97
CA ALA A 457 -8.22 -1.83 20.09
C ALA A 457 -8.66 -0.95 21.27
N PHE A 458 -9.14 0.27 21.02
CA PHE A 458 -9.32 1.29 22.07
C PHE A 458 -10.73 1.86 22.22
N GLY A 459 -11.68 1.33 21.43
CA GLY A 459 -13.07 1.78 21.41
C GLY A 459 -13.24 3.21 20.92
N PHE A 460 -14.45 3.72 21.09
CA PHE A 460 -14.85 5.06 20.68
C PHE A 460 -13.97 6.15 21.30
N PHE A 461 -13.70 6.08 22.61
CA PHE A 461 -12.93 7.12 23.31
C PHE A 461 -11.46 7.14 22.88
N GLY A 462 -10.81 5.97 22.84
CA GLY A 462 -9.42 5.90 22.39
C GLY A 462 -9.25 6.29 20.94
N PHE A 463 -10.21 5.91 20.08
CA PHE A 463 -10.25 6.33 18.68
C PHE A 463 -10.33 7.86 18.54
N LEU A 464 -11.23 8.53 19.27
CA LEU A 464 -11.33 9.99 19.26
C LEU A 464 -10.05 10.67 19.76
N ILE A 465 -9.43 10.14 20.81
CA ILE A 465 -8.14 10.65 21.31
C ILE A 465 -7.08 10.55 20.21
N ILE A 466 -6.99 9.42 19.50
CA ILE A 466 -6.02 9.26 18.41
C ILE A 466 -6.28 10.23 17.27
N LEU A 467 -7.53 10.39 16.82
CA LEU A 467 -7.87 11.36 15.77
C LEU A 467 -7.51 12.79 16.19
N PHE A 468 -7.89 13.17 17.42
CA PHE A 468 -7.53 14.46 17.99
C PHE A 468 -6.01 14.65 18.01
N SER A 469 -5.27 13.61 18.40
CA SER A 469 -3.81 13.63 18.49
C SER A 469 -3.10 13.78 17.14
N ILE A 470 -3.73 13.28 16.06
CA ILE A 470 -3.23 13.44 14.70
C ILE A 470 -3.53 14.84 14.16
N PHE A 471 -4.73 15.38 14.40
CA PHE A 471 -5.19 16.61 13.74
C PHE A 471 -4.94 17.90 14.52
N PHE A 472 -5.06 17.88 15.85
CA PHE A 472 -4.88 19.08 16.68
C PHE A 472 -3.49 19.72 16.52
N PRO A 473 -2.36 18.98 16.54
CA PRO A 473 -1.04 19.58 16.41
C PRO A 473 -0.86 20.38 15.10
N ILE A 474 -1.49 19.95 14.02
CA ILE A 474 -1.43 20.63 12.71
C ILE A 474 -2.06 22.02 12.79
N ILE A 475 -3.21 22.11 13.47
CA ILE A 475 -3.95 23.37 13.66
C ILE A 475 -3.19 24.28 14.62
N ASN A 476 -2.75 23.73 15.76
CA ASN A 476 -2.05 24.50 16.79
C ASN A 476 -0.71 25.08 16.30
N GLU A 477 0.05 24.32 15.50
CA GLU A 477 1.29 24.81 14.86
C GLU A 477 1.04 25.66 13.61
N LYS A 478 -0.22 25.85 13.19
CA LYS A 478 -0.61 26.58 11.97
C LYS A 478 0.03 26.03 10.70
N LYS A 479 0.27 24.72 10.65
CA LYS A 479 0.95 24.02 9.55
C LYS A 479 -0.01 23.45 8.49
N TYR A 480 -1.30 23.78 8.57
CA TYR A 480 -2.32 23.32 7.60
C TYR A 480 -2.12 23.82 6.15
N THR A 481 -1.29 24.87 5.94
CA THR A 481 -0.89 25.36 4.60
C THR A 481 0.51 24.88 4.17
N ASP A 482 1.17 24.06 4.99
CA ASP A 482 2.49 23.52 4.69
C ASP A 482 2.38 22.40 3.65
N TYR A 483 3.07 22.57 2.52
CA TYR A 483 2.95 21.65 1.38
C TYR A 483 3.38 20.23 1.75
N PHE A 484 4.57 20.10 2.34
CA PHE A 484 5.15 18.79 2.64
C PHE A 484 4.33 18.04 3.67
N LEU A 485 3.87 18.75 4.72
CA LEU A 485 2.98 18.14 5.72
C LEU A 485 1.66 17.69 5.09
N MET A 486 0.99 18.53 4.29
CA MET A 486 -0.28 18.20 3.66
C MET A 486 -0.16 17.00 2.71
N VAL A 487 0.85 17.01 1.83
CA VAL A 487 1.13 15.89 0.91
C VAL A 487 1.35 14.60 1.70
N PHE A 488 2.21 14.64 2.72
CA PHE A 488 2.47 13.48 3.57
C PHE A 488 1.21 12.99 4.28
N LEU A 489 0.41 13.89 4.86
CA LEU A 489 -0.81 13.51 5.59
C LEU A 489 -1.81 12.84 4.66
N VAL A 490 -2.02 13.37 3.45
CA VAL A 490 -2.90 12.73 2.47
C VAL A 490 -2.39 11.32 2.14
N ILE A 491 -1.09 11.18 1.85
CA ILE A 491 -0.47 9.87 1.55
C ILE A 491 -0.66 8.89 2.71
N ALA A 492 -0.39 9.33 3.94
CA ALA A 492 -0.50 8.51 5.13
C ALA A 492 -1.95 8.11 5.44
N LEU A 493 -2.89 9.06 5.46
CA LEU A 493 -4.29 8.82 5.79
C LEU A 493 -4.97 7.92 4.74
N LEU A 494 -4.71 8.15 3.45
CA LEU A 494 -5.23 7.27 2.39
C LEU A 494 -4.65 5.85 2.49
N SER A 495 -3.38 5.70 2.86
CA SER A 495 -2.81 4.37 3.13
C SER A 495 -3.49 3.69 4.32
N MET A 496 -3.83 4.44 5.37
CA MET A 496 -4.47 3.93 6.58
C MET A 496 -5.89 3.41 6.33
N LEU A 497 -6.56 3.85 5.26
CA LEU A 497 -7.89 3.34 4.88
C LEU A 497 -7.86 1.88 4.38
N ASN A 498 -6.72 1.42 3.87
CA ASN A 498 -6.63 0.12 3.19
C ASN A 498 -5.58 -0.83 3.78
N GLU A 499 -4.81 -0.35 4.77
CA GLU A 499 -3.75 -1.10 5.43
C GLU A 499 -3.59 -0.66 6.89
N ASP A 500 -3.19 -1.62 7.73
CA ASP A 500 -2.80 -1.40 9.12
C ASP A 500 -1.37 -0.79 9.17
N THR A 501 -1.30 0.51 8.87
CA THR A 501 -0.04 1.23 8.64
C THR A 501 0.88 1.31 9.84
N LEU A 502 0.35 1.37 11.04
CA LEU A 502 1.10 1.54 12.28
C LEU A 502 1.33 0.22 13.02
N GLU A 503 1.07 -0.91 12.37
CA GLU A 503 1.30 -2.24 12.93
C GLU A 503 2.66 -2.84 12.48
N THR A 504 3.42 -2.13 11.65
CA THR A 504 4.76 -2.57 11.23
C THR A 504 5.81 -1.51 11.51
N GLN A 505 7.04 -1.95 11.81
CA GLN A 505 8.15 -1.04 12.13
C GLN A 505 8.39 -0.01 11.02
N ALA A 506 8.37 -0.44 9.76
CA ALA A 506 8.58 0.44 8.61
C ALA A 506 7.44 1.46 8.47
N GLY A 507 6.19 1.05 8.70
CA GLY A 507 5.02 1.92 8.58
C GLY A 507 4.91 2.93 9.72
N VAL A 508 5.18 2.51 10.96
CA VAL A 508 5.25 3.41 12.12
C VAL A 508 6.39 4.42 11.97
N THR A 509 7.56 3.96 11.56
CA THR A 509 8.71 4.84 11.38
C THR A 509 8.44 5.84 10.26
N PHE A 510 7.90 5.39 9.13
CA PHE A 510 7.44 6.25 8.04
C PHE A 510 6.52 7.36 8.56
N PHE A 511 5.46 7.01 9.28
CA PHE A 511 4.50 7.98 9.77
C PHE A 511 5.13 8.94 10.78
N SER A 512 5.76 8.40 11.82
CA SER A 512 6.32 9.21 12.90
C SER A 512 7.44 10.13 12.42
N TYR A 513 8.31 9.64 11.53
CA TYR A 513 9.41 10.42 10.98
C TYR A 513 8.92 11.61 10.17
N PHE A 514 8.12 11.37 9.12
CA PHE A 514 7.68 12.45 8.24
C PHE A 514 6.67 13.38 8.91
N TYR A 515 5.79 12.88 9.78
CA TYR A 515 4.90 13.72 10.58
C TYR A 515 5.72 14.67 11.46
N SER A 516 6.67 14.15 12.23
CA SER A 516 7.50 14.95 13.13
C SER A 516 8.41 15.91 12.37
N LEU A 517 9.02 15.46 11.27
CA LEU A 517 9.90 16.28 10.44
C LEU A 517 9.16 17.48 9.84
N PHE A 518 8.00 17.27 9.24
CA PHE A 518 7.27 18.35 8.55
C PHE A 518 6.51 19.26 9.52
N LEU A 519 6.01 18.71 10.63
CA LEU A 519 5.30 19.50 11.63
C LEU A 519 6.26 20.30 12.52
N PHE A 520 7.27 19.65 13.10
CA PHE A 520 8.14 20.24 14.12
C PHE A 520 9.56 20.53 13.63
N GLY A 521 10.07 19.74 12.68
CA GLY A 521 11.49 19.66 12.35
C GLY A 521 12.04 20.78 11.47
N TYR A 522 11.21 21.65 10.89
CA TYR A 522 11.70 22.74 10.04
C TYR A 522 10.86 24.01 10.11
N ASN A 523 11.53 25.15 9.89
CA ASN A 523 10.90 26.45 9.74
C ASN A 523 10.91 26.88 8.27
N ARG A 524 9.75 27.34 7.78
CA ARG A 524 9.59 27.90 6.42
C ARG A 524 9.88 29.40 6.35
N LYS A 525 10.16 30.06 7.49
CA LYS A 525 10.53 31.48 7.51
C LYS A 525 11.95 31.63 6.98
N GLU A 526 12.08 31.63 5.66
CA GLU A 526 13.17 32.20 4.84
C GLU A 526 12.63 32.43 3.43
#